data_AF-A0A7I7RTW8-F1
#
_entry.id   AF-A0A7I7RTW8-F1
#
_cell.length_a   1.000
_cell.length_b   1.000
_cell.length_c   1.000
_cell.angle_alpha   90.00
_cell.angle_beta   90.00
_cell.angle_gamma   90.00
#
_symmetry.space_group_name_H-M   'P 1'
#
loop_
_entity.id
_entity.type
_entity.pdbx_description
1 polymer ?
#
loop_
_entity_poly.entity_id
_entity_poly.type
_entity_poly.pdbx_seq_one_letter_code
_entity_poly.pdbx_strand_id
1 'polypeptide(L)'
;MPKGPECQVERCKFPATTMHRLKEPSGPFDFPTDVVICEIHKDKLSDSATEWVLLNEGDGSRRLLVGPMLAELNEFVVLAPIKKLTVHAQSSRVVSHADHNGYSVPISVRRRGGEEETLTLVLPFDALVETADFLQHIAQRGRMRRTGEVDEA
;
A
#
# COMPACT_ATOMS: atom_id res chain seq x y z
N MET A 1 -9.95 -37.83 -7.71
CA MET A 1 -10.64 -37.14 -6.60
C MET A 1 -10.83 -35.68 -7.02
N PRO A 2 -12.03 -35.10 -6.91
CA PRO A 2 -12.19 -33.67 -7.15
C PRO A 2 -11.33 -32.92 -6.13
N LYS A 3 -10.47 -32.01 -6.59
CA LYS A 3 -9.77 -31.08 -5.70
C LYS A 3 -10.84 -30.24 -5.00
N GLY A 4 -10.88 -30.27 -3.67
CA GLY A 4 -11.69 -29.33 -2.89
C GLY A 4 -11.26 -27.89 -3.16
N PRO A 5 -12.00 -26.88 -2.67
CA PRO A 5 -11.64 -25.48 -2.84
C PRO A 5 -10.23 -25.24 -2.30
N GLU A 6 -9.37 -24.58 -3.07
CA GLU A 6 -8.03 -24.19 -2.63
C GLU A 6 -8.13 -22.93 -1.75
N CYS A 7 -7.21 -22.79 -0.81
CA CYS A 7 -7.15 -21.60 0.05
C CYS A 7 -6.95 -20.34 -0.81
N GLN A 8 -7.74 -19.29 -0.56
CA GLN A 8 -7.68 -18.03 -1.31
C GLN A 8 -6.45 -17.15 -0.99
N VAL A 9 -5.66 -17.54 0.01
CA VAL A 9 -4.36 -16.89 0.24
C VAL A 9 -3.44 -17.22 -0.91
N GLU A 10 -2.88 -16.19 -1.52
CA GLU A 10 -2.00 -16.30 -2.67
C GLU A 10 -0.90 -17.35 -2.44
N ARG A 11 -0.63 -18.19 -3.45
CA ARG A 11 0.35 -19.30 -3.43
C ARG A 11 0.13 -20.37 -2.35
N CYS A 12 -0.95 -20.31 -1.57
CA CYS A 12 -1.31 -21.36 -0.63
C CYS A 12 -1.92 -22.55 -1.38
N LYS A 13 -1.29 -23.73 -1.29
CA LYS A 13 -1.78 -24.96 -1.92
C LYS A 13 -2.57 -25.86 -0.96
N PHE A 14 -2.76 -25.43 0.28
CA PHE A 14 -3.54 -26.18 1.26
C PHE A 14 -5.03 -26.14 0.91
N PRO A 15 -5.76 -27.24 1.12
CA PRO A 15 -7.20 -27.25 0.94
C PRO A 15 -7.82 -26.23 1.90
N ALA A 16 -8.77 -25.45 1.40
CA ALA A 16 -9.57 -24.59 2.25
C ALA A 16 -10.51 -25.45 3.10
N THR A 17 -10.62 -25.10 4.38
CA THR A 17 -11.38 -25.87 5.37
C THR A 17 -12.52 -25.06 5.96
N THR A 18 -12.49 -23.73 5.83
CA THR A 18 -13.38 -22.84 6.56
C THR A 18 -13.61 -21.52 5.83
N MET A 19 -14.78 -20.92 6.05
CA MET A 19 -15.07 -19.53 5.72
C MET A 19 -14.58 -18.65 6.86
N HIS A 20 -13.85 -17.58 6.53
CA HIS A 20 -13.35 -16.62 7.48
C HIS A 20 -13.72 -15.21 7.05
N ARG A 21 -14.28 -14.44 7.98
CA ARG A 21 -14.56 -13.02 7.78
C ARG A 21 -13.33 -12.22 8.18
N LEU A 22 -12.71 -11.55 7.21
CA LEU A 22 -11.60 -10.64 7.49
C LEU A 22 -12.12 -9.49 8.37
N LYS A 23 -11.46 -9.23 9.49
CA LYS A 23 -11.80 -8.10 10.35
C LYS A 23 -11.39 -6.81 9.64
N GLU A 24 -12.36 -6.07 9.12
CA GLU A 24 -12.09 -4.74 8.59
C GLU A 24 -11.59 -3.83 9.72
N PRO A 25 -10.46 -3.13 9.54
CA PRO A 25 -10.23 -1.93 10.31
C PRO A 25 -11.30 -0.94 9.86
N SER A 26 -12.23 -0.61 10.76
CA SER A 26 -13.38 0.29 10.57
C SER A 26 -13.15 1.30 9.43
N GLY A 27 -13.88 1.13 8.33
CA GLY A 27 -13.77 1.95 7.13
C GLY A 27 -15.14 2.17 6.50
N PRO A 28 -15.30 3.18 5.62
CA PRO A 28 -16.59 3.60 5.08
C PRO A 28 -17.19 2.65 4.02
N PHE A 29 -16.57 1.48 3.76
CA PHE A 29 -16.99 0.56 2.71
C PHE A 29 -17.12 -0.87 3.24
N ASP A 30 -18.36 -1.32 3.44
CA ASP A 30 -18.69 -2.72 3.73
C ASP A 30 -18.57 -3.55 2.44
N PHE A 31 -17.39 -4.08 2.13
CA PHE A 31 -17.24 -5.08 1.07
C PHE A 31 -17.38 -6.48 1.68
N PRO A 32 -17.90 -7.48 0.94
CA PRO A 32 -17.93 -8.85 1.44
C PRO A 32 -16.50 -9.35 1.66
N THR A 33 -16.10 -9.34 2.93
CA THR A 33 -14.77 -9.69 3.45
C THR A 33 -14.65 -11.17 3.83
N ASP A 34 -15.62 -11.97 3.42
CA ASP A 34 -15.64 -13.41 3.62
C ASP A 34 -14.77 -14.12 2.57
N VAL A 35 -13.79 -14.86 3.06
CA VAL A 35 -12.79 -15.62 2.27
C VAL A 35 -12.76 -17.09 2.68
N VAL A 36 -12.48 -17.97 1.72
CA VAL A 36 -12.34 -19.42 1.96
C VAL A 36 -10.86 -19.72 2.19
N ILE A 37 -10.49 -20.15 3.39
CA ILE A 37 -9.08 -20.34 3.78
C ILE A 37 -8.83 -21.66 4.52
N CYS A 38 -7.56 -22.04 4.67
CA CYS A 38 -7.16 -23.16 5.52
C CYS A 38 -7.02 -22.74 6.99
N GLU A 39 -7.05 -23.69 7.93
CA GLU A 39 -6.92 -23.39 9.38
C GLU A 39 -5.66 -22.58 9.72
N ILE A 40 -4.52 -22.84 9.06
CA ILE A 40 -3.26 -22.11 9.30
C ILE A 40 -3.43 -20.60 9.02
N HIS A 41 -4.14 -20.24 7.95
CA HIS A 41 -4.36 -18.84 7.62
C HIS A 41 -5.47 -18.22 8.46
N LYS A 42 -6.46 -19.01 8.89
CA LYS A 42 -7.47 -18.56 9.83
C LYS A 42 -6.86 -18.16 11.16
N ASP A 43 -5.94 -18.95 11.69
CA ASP A 43 -5.23 -18.63 12.93
C ASP A 43 -4.43 -17.32 12.77
N LYS A 44 -3.68 -17.19 11.67
CA LYS A 44 -2.92 -15.95 11.37
C LYS A 44 -3.82 -14.72 11.22
N LEU A 45 -4.89 -14.82 10.44
CA LEU A 45 -5.81 -13.71 10.17
C LEU A 45 -6.69 -13.35 11.37
N SER A 46 -6.74 -14.21 12.39
CA SER A 46 -7.42 -13.91 13.65
C SER A 46 -6.64 -12.94 14.53
N ASP A 47 -5.32 -12.84 14.34
CA ASP A 47 -4.46 -11.81 14.93
C ASP A 47 -4.67 -10.46 14.24
N SER A 48 -5.03 -9.45 15.04
CA SER A 48 -5.25 -8.08 14.56
C SER A 48 -3.98 -7.38 14.05
N ALA A 49 -2.79 -7.86 14.43
CA ALA A 49 -1.53 -7.32 13.92
C ALA A 49 -1.19 -7.86 12.52
N THR A 50 -1.86 -8.91 12.06
CA THR A 50 -1.63 -9.47 10.73
C THR A 50 -2.15 -8.53 9.66
N GLU A 51 -1.22 -7.97 8.88
CA GLU A 51 -1.57 -7.19 7.69
C GLU A 51 -2.08 -8.09 6.56
N TRP A 52 -3.09 -7.62 5.85
CA TRP A 52 -3.64 -8.31 4.68
C TRP A 52 -4.21 -7.32 3.67
N VAL A 53 -4.29 -7.74 2.40
CA VAL A 53 -4.95 -7.02 1.32
C VAL A 53 -5.74 -8.03 0.49
N LEU A 54 -7.04 -7.75 0.31
CA LEU A 54 -7.92 -8.50 -0.57
C LEU A 54 -8.00 -7.76 -1.92
N LEU A 55 -7.47 -8.37 -2.96
CA LEU A 55 -7.52 -7.86 -4.32
C LEU A 55 -8.73 -8.47 -5.04
N ASN A 56 -9.53 -7.60 -5.67
CA ASN A 56 -10.59 -8.01 -6.58
C ASN A 56 -10.04 -7.86 -8.00
N GLU A 57 -9.80 -8.98 -8.66
CA GLU A 57 -9.26 -9.01 -10.02
C GLU A 57 -10.40 -8.77 -11.03
N GLY A 58 -10.05 -8.25 -12.21
CA GLY A 58 -11.04 -7.86 -13.24
C GLY A 58 -11.86 -9.01 -13.82
N ASP A 59 -11.43 -10.27 -13.61
CA ASP A 59 -12.14 -11.48 -14.01
C ASP A 59 -13.13 -11.99 -12.94
N GLY A 60 -13.32 -11.23 -11.85
CA GLY A 60 -14.18 -11.59 -10.72
C GLY A 60 -13.51 -12.55 -9.73
N SER A 61 -12.26 -12.94 -9.96
CA SER A 61 -11.48 -13.68 -8.97
C SER A 61 -11.05 -12.75 -7.82
N ARG A 62 -10.88 -13.34 -6.63
CA ARG A 62 -10.42 -12.63 -5.43
C ARG A 62 -9.14 -13.28 -4.94
N ARG A 63 -8.12 -12.47 -4.71
CA ARG A 63 -6.80 -12.91 -4.25
C ARG A 63 -6.48 -12.26 -2.91
N LEU A 64 -6.11 -13.06 -1.91
CA LEU A 64 -5.76 -12.55 -0.59
C LEU A 64 -4.25 -12.60 -0.37
N LEU A 65 -3.64 -11.44 -0.15
CA LEU A 65 -2.24 -11.30 0.28
C LEU A 65 -2.19 -11.14 1.79
N VAL A 66 -1.29 -11.88 2.46
CA VAL A 66 -1.15 -11.86 3.92
C VAL A 66 0.31 -11.70 4.33
N GLY A 67 0.57 -10.80 5.27
CA GLY A 67 1.90 -10.58 5.87
C GLY A 67 2.98 -10.30 4.81
N PRO A 68 4.12 -11.01 4.82
CA PRO A 68 5.23 -10.75 3.89
C PRO A 68 4.87 -10.80 2.40
N MET A 69 3.78 -11.47 2.02
CA MET A 69 3.33 -11.53 0.63
C MET A 69 2.84 -10.18 0.09
N LEU A 70 2.50 -9.24 0.97
CA LEU A 70 2.16 -7.87 0.60
C LEU A 70 3.30 -7.14 -0.12
N ALA A 71 4.53 -7.64 0.01
CA ALA A 71 5.67 -7.13 -0.75
C ALA A 71 5.45 -7.22 -2.27
N GLU A 72 4.60 -8.11 -2.77
CA GLU A 72 4.28 -8.23 -4.20
C GLU A 72 3.57 -7.00 -4.76
N LEU A 73 2.89 -6.21 -3.93
CA LEU A 73 2.21 -4.99 -4.34
C LEU A 73 3.18 -3.86 -4.71
N ASN A 74 4.45 -3.97 -4.30
CA ASN A 74 5.43 -2.89 -4.44
C ASN A 74 4.96 -1.54 -3.86
N GLU A 75 4.16 -1.63 -2.79
CA GLU A 75 3.60 -0.47 -2.10
C GLU A 75 4.37 -0.15 -0.82
N PHE A 76 4.54 1.15 -0.58
CA PHE A 76 5.21 1.70 0.59
C PHE A 76 4.25 2.56 1.39
N VAL A 77 4.26 2.36 2.71
CA VAL A 77 3.52 3.18 3.66
C VAL A 77 4.45 4.24 4.22
N VAL A 78 4.10 5.51 4.05
CA VAL A 78 4.82 6.63 4.64
C VAL A 78 4.60 6.64 6.16
N LEU A 79 5.68 6.59 6.94
CA LEU A 79 5.63 6.46 8.39
C LEU A 79 5.70 7.81 9.11
N ALA A 80 6.31 8.81 8.48
CA ALA A 80 6.45 10.16 9.03
C ALA A 80 6.18 11.23 7.97
N PRO A 81 5.65 12.41 8.37
CA PRO A 81 5.53 13.54 7.46
C PRO A 81 6.89 13.91 6.84
N ILE A 82 6.87 14.28 5.56
CA ILE A 82 8.04 14.81 4.87
C ILE A 82 8.37 16.18 5.47
N LYS A 83 9.56 16.32 6.06
CA LYS A 83 10.01 17.55 6.73
C LYS A 83 11.27 18.17 6.12
N LYS A 84 11.91 17.50 5.17
CA LYS A 84 13.19 17.91 4.62
C LYS A 84 13.20 17.75 3.11
N LEU A 85 13.74 18.76 2.46
CA LEU A 85 14.02 18.83 1.03
C LEU A 85 15.52 19.09 0.90
N THR A 86 16.24 18.30 0.11
CA THR A 86 17.68 18.46 -0.09
C THR A 86 17.95 18.80 -1.55
N VAL A 87 18.76 19.82 -1.79
CA VAL A 87 19.36 20.08 -3.11
C VAL A 87 20.84 19.79 -3.00
N HIS A 88 21.35 18.99 -3.93
CA HIS A 88 22.79 18.80 -4.05
C HIS A 88 23.35 19.92 -4.93
N ALA A 89 24.39 20.61 -4.46
CA ALA A 89 25.11 21.55 -5.30
C ALA A 89 25.72 20.79 -6.50
N GLN A 90 25.78 21.43 -7.67
CA GLN A 90 26.29 20.82 -8.91
C GLN A 90 27.73 20.29 -8.79
N SER A 91 28.52 20.84 -7.85
CA SER A 91 29.88 20.38 -7.54
C SER A 91 29.94 19.19 -6.56
N SER A 92 28.86 18.90 -5.84
CA SER A 92 28.79 17.83 -4.84
C SER A 92 28.34 16.48 -5.42
N ARG A 93 27.70 16.49 -6.58
CA ARG A 93 27.18 15.30 -7.25
C ARG A 93 27.04 15.55 -8.75
N VAL A 94 27.66 14.71 -9.56
CA VAL A 94 27.51 14.72 -11.02
C VAL A 94 26.69 13.48 -11.39
N VAL A 95 25.62 13.67 -12.15
CA VAL A 95 24.74 12.60 -12.63
C VAL A 95 24.78 12.54 -14.15
N SER A 96 24.62 11.34 -14.72
CA SER A 96 24.70 11.12 -16.17
C SER A 96 23.42 11.50 -16.92
N HIS A 97 22.29 11.60 -16.24
CA HIS A 97 20.98 11.92 -16.82
C HIS A 97 20.37 13.16 -16.15
N ALA A 98 19.72 14.01 -16.97
CA ALA A 98 19.10 15.25 -16.50
C ALA A 98 17.97 14.99 -15.48
N ASP A 99 17.21 13.91 -15.68
CA ASP A 99 16.09 13.48 -14.82
C ASP A 99 16.56 13.04 -13.42
N HIS A 100 17.87 12.94 -13.20
CA HIS A 100 18.45 12.63 -11.89
C HIS A 100 18.89 13.90 -11.14
N ASN A 101 18.74 15.08 -11.75
CA ASN A 101 18.92 16.37 -11.10
C ASN A 101 17.58 16.91 -10.59
N GLY A 102 17.60 17.50 -9.40
CA GLY A 102 16.40 18.06 -8.80
C GLY A 102 16.47 18.05 -7.28
N TYR A 103 15.30 18.01 -6.66
CA TYR A 103 15.17 17.91 -5.22
C TYR A 103 15.18 16.45 -4.77
N SER A 104 15.95 16.16 -3.72
CA SER A 104 15.98 14.86 -3.06
C SER A 104 15.20 14.92 -1.75
N VAL A 105 14.20 14.07 -1.63
CA VAL A 105 13.27 14.01 -0.51
C VAL A 105 13.46 12.69 0.21
N PRO A 106 14.14 12.66 1.37
CA PRO A 106 14.20 11.46 2.19
C PRO A 106 12.85 11.22 2.85
N ILE A 107 12.33 10.00 2.72
CA ILE A 107 11.03 9.57 3.24
C ILE A 107 11.26 8.31 4.09
N SER A 108 10.89 8.36 5.37
CA SER A 108 10.77 7.15 6.19
C SER A 108 9.50 6.43 5.78
N VAL A 109 9.68 5.19 5.34
CA VAL A 109 8.63 4.33 4.82
C VAL A 109 8.79 2.93 5.37
N ARG A 110 7.79 2.08 5.20
CA ARG A 110 7.99 0.62 5.19
C ARG A 110 7.29 0.04 3.98
N ARG A 111 7.86 -0.99 3.37
CA ARG A 111 7.10 -1.82 2.44
C ARG A 111 5.95 -2.50 3.21
N ARG A 112 4.77 -2.63 2.62
CA ARG A 112 3.67 -3.38 3.26
C ARG A 112 4.12 -4.82 3.60
N GLY A 113 3.84 -5.27 4.82
CA GLY A 113 4.31 -6.57 5.32
C GLY A 113 5.83 -6.66 5.56
N GLY A 114 6.56 -5.55 5.51
CA GLY A 114 8.01 -5.48 5.72
C GLY A 114 8.41 -4.51 6.84
N GLU A 115 9.72 -4.36 6.98
CA GLU A 115 10.37 -3.50 7.98
C GLU A 115 10.45 -2.03 7.53
N GLU A 116 10.70 -1.13 8.49
CA GLU A 116 10.97 0.29 8.22
C GLU A 116 12.30 0.48 7.47
N GLU A 117 12.28 1.39 6.50
CA GLU A 117 13.43 1.80 5.70
C GLU A 117 13.33 3.28 5.29
N THR A 118 14.41 3.83 4.74
CA THR A 118 14.41 5.19 4.19
C THR A 118 14.60 5.13 2.68
N LEU A 119 13.64 5.67 1.94
CA LEU A 119 13.75 5.89 0.51
C LEU A 119 14.04 7.35 0.22
N THR A 120 14.78 7.63 -0.85
CA THR A 120 14.94 8.99 -1.36
C THR A 120 14.16 9.13 -2.66
N LEU A 121 13.12 9.95 -2.64
CA LEU A 121 12.41 10.36 -3.85
C LEU A 121 13.21 11.49 -4.50
N VAL A 122 13.61 11.32 -5.76
CA VAL A 122 14.17 12.40 -6.57
C VAL A 122 13.03 13.03 -7.35
N LEU A 123 12.85 14.35 -7.19
CA LEU A 123 11.89 15.15 -7.92
C LEU A 123 12.63 16.03 -8.91
N PRO A 124 12.59 15.67 -10.21
CA PRO A 124 13.12 16.49 -11.29
C PRO A 124 12.54 17.91 -11.28
N PHE A 125 13.31 18.90 -11.72
CA PHE A 125 12.88 20.29 -11.70
C PHE A 125 11.68 20.57 -12.61
N ASP A 126 11.61 19.90 -13.75
CA ASP A 126 10.50 19.96 -14.71
C ASP A 126 9.20 19.35 -14.15
N ALA A 127 9.30 18.25 -13.39
CA ALA A 127 8.15 17.60 -12.77
C ALA A 127 7.69 18.25 -11.45
N LEU A 128 8.48 19.18 -10.87
CA LEU A 128 8.27 19.68 -9.51
C LEU A 128 6.94 20.39 -9.32
N VAL A 129 6.60 21.34 -10.20
CA VAL A 129 5.42 22.20 -10.03
C VAL A 129 4.14 21.37 -10.13
N GLU A 130 4.01 20.57 -11.18
CA GLU A 130 2.83 19.71 -11.39
C GLU A 130 2.67 18.68 -10.27
N THR A 131 3.77 18.11 -9.76
CA THR A 131 3.74 17.18 -8.64
C THR A 131 3.29 17.87 -7.34
N ALA A 132 3.79 19.08 -7.06
CA ALA A 132 3.42 19.83 -5.87
C ALA A 132 1.93 20.21 -5.89
N ASP A 133 1.44 20.69 -7.04
CA ASP A 133 0.04 21.05 -7.22
C ASP A 133 -0.86 19.82 -7.03
N PHE A 134 -0.52 18.68 -7.61
CA PHE A 134 -1.27 17.43 -7.45
C PHE A 134 -1.35 16.99 -5.98
N LEU A 135 -0.23 17.03 -5.26
CA LEU A 135 -0.19 16.69 -3.83
C LEU A 135 -1.00 17.67 -2.98
N GLN A 136 -1.01 18.97 -3.33
CA GLN A 136 -1.83 19.97 -2.65
C GLN A 136 -3.33 19.70 -2.82
N HIS A 137 -3.77 19.34 -4.03
CA HIS A 137 -5.17 18.97 -4.29
C HIS A 137 -5.58 17.74 -3.48
N ILE A 138 -4.73 16.71 -3.41
CA ILE A 138 -4.97 15.53 -2.57
C ILE A 138 -5.08 15.93 -1.09
N ALA A 139 -4.18 16.80 -0.62
CA ALA A 139 -4.18 17.24 0.77
C ALA A 139 -5.46 18.01 1.13
N GLN A 140 -6.00 18.83 0.23
CA GLN A 140 -7.28 19.53 0.42
C GLN A 140 -8.44 18.53 0.57
N ARG A 141 -8.56 17.55 -0.34
CA ARG A 141 -9.56 16.48 -0.25
C ARG A 141 -9.44 15.69 1.06
N GLY A 142 -8.21 15.40 1.49
CA GLY A 142 -7.94 14.71 2.74
C GLY A 142 -8.25 15.52 4.00
N ARG A 143 -8.32 16.86 3.91
CA ARG A 143 -8.80 17.72 5.00
C ARG A 143 -10.32 17.68 5.10
N MET A 144 -11.02 17.84 3.98
CA MET A 144 -12.49 17.75 3.88
C MET A 144 -13.03 16.43 4.47
N ARG A 145 -12.41 15.29 4.11
CA ARG A 145 -12.75 13.98 4.69
C ARG A 145 -12.55 13.88 6.20
N ARG A 146 -11.62 14.65 6.77
CA ARG A 146 -11.37 14.69 8.23
C ARG A 146 -12.31 15.64 8.97
N THR A 147 -12.82 16.68 8.30
CA THR A 147 -13.74 17.66 8.88
C THR A 147 -15.22 17.32 8.65
N GLY A 148 -15.54 16.33 7.82
CA GLY A 148 -16.92 15.88 7.56
C GLY A 148 -17.66 16.71 6.50
N GLU A 149 -16.96 17.60 5.80
CA GLU A 149 -17.50 18.33 4.65
C GLU A 149 -17.28 17.46 3.41
N VAL A 150 -18.33 16.84 2.88
CA VAL A 150 -18.24 16.04 1.64
C VAL A 150 -18.95 16.83 0.54
N ASP A 151 -18.21 17.27 -0.47
CA ASP A 151 -18.81 17.67 -1.74
C ASP A 151 -19.25 16.39 -2.47
N GLU A 152 -20.57 16.25 -2.65
CA GLU A 152 -21.15 15.35 -3.65
C GLU A 152 -20.88 15.96 -5.03
N ALA A 153 -20.05 15.30 -5.83
CA ALA A 153 -19.93 15.53 -7.27
C ALA A 153 -19.86 14.19 -8.00
#